data_AF-A0A9E3FAK4-F1
#
_entry.id   AF-A0A9E3FAK4-F1
#
_cell.length_a   1.000
_cell.length_b   1.000
_cell.length_c   1.000
_cell.angle_alpha   90.00
_cell.angle_beta   90.00
_cell.angle_gamma   90.00
#
_symmetry.space_group_name_H-M   'P 1'
#
loop_
_entity.id
_entity.type
_entity.pdbx_description
1 polymer ?
#
loop_
_entity_poly.entity_id
_entity_poly.type
_entity_poly.pdbx_seq_one_letter_code
_entity_poly.pdbx_strand_id
1 'polypeptide(L)' 'GVATPIHLGRTMTTFEIVISDEQDRRVCTARLTCLIREARPS' A
#
# COMPACT_ATOMS: atom_id res chain seq x y z
N GLY A 1 6.53 4.45 -7.51
CA GLY A 1 6.35 3.10 -6.95
C GLY A 1 4.93 2.65 -7.15
N VAL A 2 4.70 1.36 -7.38
CA VAL A 2 3.36 0.77 -7.59
C VAL A 2 2.92 0.05 -6.33
N ALA A 3 1.77 0.44 -5.76
CA ALA A 3 1.19 -0.17 -4.57
C ALA A 3 0.14 -1.21 -4.96
N THR A 4 0.42 -2.48 -4.71
CA THR A 4 -0.50 -3.58 -4.95
C THR A 4 -1.10 -4.03 -3.62
N PRO A 5 -2.44 -4.09 -3.50
CA PRO A 5 -3.08 -4.55 -2.28
C PRO A 5 -2.74 -6.02 -2.03
N ILE A 6 -2.31 -6.32 -0.81
CA ILE A 6 -2.13 -7.71 -0.34
C ILE A 6 -3.21 -8.12 0.65
N HIS A 7 -3.81 -7.15 1.36
CA HIS A 7 -4.93 -7.37 2.26
C HIS A 7 -5.82 -6.12 2.33
N LEU A 8 -7.14 -6.30 2.17
CA LEU A 8 -8.13 -5.21 2.21
C LEU A 8 -9.21 -5.50 3.25
N GLY A 9 -8.85 -5.42 4.52
CA GLY A 9 -9.79 -5.53 5.63
C GLY A 9 -10.56 -4.24 5.89
N ARG A 10 -11.65 -4.34 6.64
CA ARG A 10 -12.50 -3.19 7.00
C ARG A 10 -11.81 -2.17 7.91
N THR A 11 -10.93 -2.64 8.80
CA THR A 11 -10.23 -1.81 9.81
C THR A 11 -8.73 -1.71 9.57
N MET A 12 -8.17 -2.62 8.76
CA MET A 12 -6.76 -2.66 8.45
C MET A 12 -6.56 -3.06 6.99
N THR A 13 -5.69 -2.33 6.29
CA THR A 13 -5.29 -2.65 4.91
C THR A 13 -3.78 -2.75 4.83
N THR A 14 -3.28 -3.57 3.91
CA THR A 14 -1.85 -3.71 3.67
C THR A 14 -1.55 -3.77 2.18
N PHE A 15 -0.48 -3.11 1.79
CA PHE A 15 -0.01 -3.03 0.41
C PHE A 15 1.47 -3.41 0.35
N GLU A 16 1.84 -4.15 -0.69
CA GLU A 16 3.22 -4.24 -1.14
C GLU A 16 3.48 -3.13 -2.15
N ILE A 17 4.60 -2.44 -2.01
CA ILE A 17 4.99 -1.34 -2.88
C ILE A 17 6.28 -1.71 -3.58
N VAL A 18 6.26 -1.76 -4.90
CA VAL A 18 7.45 -1.92 -5.74
C VAL A 18 8.00 -0.54 -6.10
N ILE A 19 9.29 -0.31 -5.83
CA ILE A 19 10.01 0.91 -6.22
C ILE A 19 10.99 0.52 -7.33
N SER A 20 10.92 1.23 -8.46
CA SER A 20 11.81 1.05 -9.61
C SER A 20 12.59 2.33 -9.91
N ASP A 21 13.73 2.20 -10.59
CA ASP A 21 14.49 3.33 -11.14
C ASP A 21 13.91 3.80 -12.50
N GLU A 22 14.53 4.80 -13.12
CA GLU A 22 14.11 5.37 -14.42
C GLU A 22 14.23 4.38 -15.60
N GLN A 23 14.90 3.24 -15.40
CA GLN A 23 15.01 2.15 -16.39
C GLN A 23 14.03 1.01 -16.10
N ASP A 24 13.04 1.25 -15.22
CA ASP A 24 12.05 0.30 -14.73
C ASP A 24 12.64 -0.91 -13.99
N ARG A 25 13.88 -0.81 -13.51
CA ARG A 25 14.50 -1.88 -12.72
C ARG A 25 14.08 -1.74 -11.27
N ARG A 26 13.63 -2.85 -10.68
CA ARG A 26 13.25 -2.88 -9.26
C ARG A 26 14.45 -2.60 -8.37
N VAL A 27 14.33 -1.58 -7.52
CA VAL A 27 15.33 -1.17 -6.53
C VAL A 27 15.04 -1.81 -5.18
N CYS A 28 13.79 -1.77 -4.73
CA CYS A 28 13.39 -2.40 -3.47
C CYS A 28 11.87 -2.64 -3.41
N THR A 29 11.45 -3.31 -2.35
CA THR A 29 10.05 -3.44 -1.94
C THR A 29 9.83 -2.79 -0.58
N ALA A 30 8.65 -2.22 -0.38
CA ALA A 30 8.21 -1.69 0.90
C ALA A 30 6.82 -2.23 1.25
N ARG A 31 6.45 -2.18 2.53
CA ARG A 31 5.13 -2.59 3.00
C ARG A 31 4.47 -1.47 3.79
N LEU A 32 3.25 -1.12 3.39
CA LEU A 32 2.44 -0.11 4.05
C LEU A 32 1.24 -0.79 4.70
N THR A 33 1.10 -0.63 6.01
CA THR A 33 -0.08 -1.09 6.77
C THR A 33 -0.83 0.12 7.30
N CYS A 34 -2.11 0.22 6.98
CA CYS A 34 -2.96 1.35 7.36
C CYS A 34 -4.09 0.88 8.28
N LEU A 35 -4.34 1.64 9.34
CA LEU A 35 -5.58 1.55 10.10
C LEU A 35 -6.64 2.40 9.39
N ILE A 36 -7.76 1.79 9.04
CA ILE A 36 -8.89 2.48 8.42
C ILE A 36 -9.80 2.99 9.52
N ARG A 37 -9.96 4.31 9.55
CA ARG A 37 -10.89 4.98 10.45
C ARG A 37 -12.23 5.17 9.75
N GLU A 38 -13.31 4.88 10.45
CA GLU A 38 -14.65 5.15 9.95
C GLU A 38 -14.83 6.66 9.74
N ALA A 39 -15.50 7.03 8.65
CA ALA A 39 -15.88 8.40 8.40
C ALA A 39 -16.94 8.82 9.43
N ARG A 40 -16.81 10.04 9.97
CA ARG A 40 -17.86 10.58 10.85
C ARG A 40 -19.16 10.74 10.04
N PRO A 41 -20.31 10.27 10.54
CA PRO A 41 -21.59 10.54 9.87
C PRO A 41 -21.84 12.05 9.81
N SER A 42 -22.34 12.52 8.66
CA SER A 42 -22.77 13.90 8.42
C SER A 42 -24.09 14.22 9.10
#